data_AF-A0A6C1QFA7-F1
#
_entry.id   AF-A0A6C1QFA7-F1
#
_cell.length_a   1.000
_cell.length_b   1.000
_cell.length_c   1.000
_cell.angle_alpha   90.00
_cell.angle_beta   90.00
_cell.angle_gamma   90.00
#
_symmetry.space_group_name_H-M   'P 1'
#
loop_
_entity.id
_entity.type
_entity.pdbx_description
1 polymer ?
#
loop_
_entity_poly.entity_id
_entity_poly.type
_entity_poly.pdbx_seq_one_letter_code
_entity_poly.pdbx_strand_id
1 'polypeptide(L)'
;THSANVPHAILIRGVFPVAGIEVMEKRTGKKVPINLDGPGKLTKALGIHKDYNGASLAGDKIWFEDKNIKIPCSAIESGPRIGIDYAGEDAKLPYRFLVKEISLLKNHDF
;
A
#
# COMPACT_ATOMS: atom_id res chain seq x y z
N THR A 1 21.37 -9.02 14.38
CA THR A 1 21.18 -10.25 13.58
C THR A 1 20.46 -9.93 12.28
N HIS A 2 20.94 -8.95 11.51
CA HIS A 2 20.32 -8.60 10.23
C HIS A 2 21.32 -8.86 9.12
N SER A 3 21.01 -9.85 8.29
CA SER A 3 21.77 -10.12 7.08
C SER A 3 21.45 -9.04 6.05
N ALA A 4 22.48 -8.47 5.42
CA ALA A 4 22.31 -7.60 4.26
C ALA A 4 21.53 -8.36 3.16
N ASN A 5 20.73 -7.64 2.36
CA ASN A 5 19.89 -8.16 1.26
C ASN A 5 18.65 -8.97 1.65
N VAL A 6 18.23 -8.99 2.93
CA VAL A 6 16.93 -9.56 3.33
C VAL A 6 15.98 -8.42 3.73
N PRO A 7 14.92 -8.14 2.94
CA PRO A 7 13.92 -7.16 3.34
C PRO A 7 13.10 -7.73 4.51
N HIS A 8 13.14 -7.04 5.64
CA HIS A 8 12.44 -7.48 6.87
C HIS A 8 11.02 -6.92 6.98
N ALA A 9 10.70 -5.88 6.19
CA ALA A 9 9.39 -5.25 6.21
C ALA A 9 9.06 -4.60 4.85
N ILE A 10 7.77 -4.50 4.55
CA ILE A 10 7.23 -3.83 3.37
C ILE A 10 6.30 -2.71 3.86
N LEU A 11 6.51 -1.50 3.37
CA LEU A 11 5.59 -0.39 3.60
C LEU A 11 4.54 -0.34 2.48
N ILE A 12 3.29 -0.60 2.83
CA ILE A 12 2.17 -0.29 1.94
C ILE A 12 2.02 1.23 1.88
N ARG A 13 2.26 1.82 0.71
CA ARG A 13 2.24 3.27 0.54
C ARG A 13 0.92 3.81 0.01
N GLY A 14 0.20 3.00 -0.74
CA GLY A 14 -1.10 3.37 -1.25
C GLY A 14 -1.90 2.18 -1.76
N VAL A 15 -3.19 2.41 -1.91
CA VAL A 15 -4.18 1.39 -2.31
C VAL A 15 -5.22 2.01 -3.24
N PHE A 16 -5.83 1.18 -4.08
CA PHE A 16 -7.05 1.55 -4.78
C PHE A 16 -8.25 1.13 -3.95
N PRO A 17 -9.15 2.06 -3.58
CA PRO A 17 -10.32 1.69 -2.80
C PRO A 17 -11.35 1.01 -3.72
N VAL A 18 -11.70 -0.23 -3.39
CA VAL A 18 -12.65 -1.05 -4.18
C VAL A 18 -13.98 -1.29 -3.47
N ALA A 19 -13.99 -1.23 -2.13
CA ALA A 19 -15.17 -1.43 -1.30
C ALA A 19 -15.14 -0.52 -0.07
N GLY A 20 -16.29 -0.34 0.58
CA GLY A 20 -16.39 0.46 1.82
C GLY A 20 -16.15 1.97 1.63
N ILE A 21 -16.36 2.48 0.41
CA ILE A 21 -16.07 3.87 0.02
C ILE A 21 -16.73 4.88 0.96
N GLU A 22 -18.03 4.72 1.24
CA GLU A 22 -18.78 5.63 2.13
C GLU A 22 -18.17 5.71 3.54
N VAL A 23 -17.64 4.60 4.05
CA VAL A 23 -16.96 4.56 5.35
C VAL A 23 -15.63 5.32 5.27
N MET A 24 -14.88 5.15 4.18
CA MET A 24 -13.65 5.90 3.93
C MET A 24 -13.92 7.40 3.80
N GLU A 25 -15.00 7.81 3.12
CA GLU A 25 -15.41 9.21 3.00
C GLU A 25 -15.70 9.82 4.38
N LYS A 26 -16.49 9.11 5.22
CA LYS A 26 -16.79 9.54 6.59
C LYS A 26 -15.53 9.69 7.43
N ARG A 27 -14.59 8.74 7.35
CA ARG A 27 -13.33 8.79 8.11
C ARG A 27 -12.40 9.89 7.63
N THR A 28 -12.29 10.08 6.31
CA THR A 28 -11.33 11.03 5.73
C THR A 28 -11.87 12.46 5.68
N GLY A 29 -13.20 12.62 5.63
CA GLY A 29 -13.88 13.88 5.35
C GLY A 29 -13.80 14.30 3.87
N LYS A 30 -13.45 13.36 2.97
CA LYS A 30 -13.26 13.63 1.53
C LYS A 30 -14.24 12.80 0.71
N LYS A 31 -14.78 13.38 -0.36
CA LYS A 31 -15.59 12.67 -1.34
C LYS A 31 -14.74 11.99 -2.41
N VAL A 32 -15.31 11.00 -3.09
CA VAL A 32 -14.69 10.38 -4.28
C VAL A 32 -14.38 11.37 -5.40
N PRO A 33 -13.29 11.16 -6.17
CA PRO A 33 -12.29 10.10 -6.01
C PRO A 33 -11.35 10.35 -4.81
N ILE A 34 -11.20 9.35 -3.94
CA ILE A 34 -10.29 9.44 -2.80
C ILE A 34 -8.91 8.96 -3.22
N ASN A 35 -7.95 9.87 -3.21
CA ASN A 35 -6.56 9.51 -3.44
C ASN A 35 -5.91 8.97 -2.14
N LEU A 36 -5.60 7.67 -2.11
CA LEU A 36 -4.98 6.95 -1.00
C LEU A 36 -3.52 6.58 -1.33
N ASP A 37 -2.73 7.52 -1.86
CA ASP A 37 -1.32 7.38 -2.27
C ASP A 37 -0.27 7.63 -1.16
N GLY A 38 -0.71 7.74 0.08
CA GLY A 38 0.17 7.99 1.22
C GLY A 38 -0.14 7.08 2.41
N PRO A 39 0.88 6.60 3.16
CA PRO A 39 0.68 5.75 4.34
C PRO A 39 -0.32 6.34 5.34
N GLY A 40 -0.23 7.64 5.64
CA GLY A 40 -1.19 8.29 6.55
C GLY A 40 -2.59 8.46 5.97
N LYS A 41 -2.72 8.60 4.64
CA LYS A 41 -4.03 8.72 3.98
C LYS A 41 -4.75 7.37 4.00
N LEU A 42 -4.05 6.29 3.64
CA LEU A 42 -4.63 4.95 3.58
C LEU A 42 -4.99 4.41 4.96
N THR A 43 -4.15 4.61 5.98
CA THR A 43 -4.45 4.14 7.34
C THR A 43 -5.67 4.85 7.91
N LYS A 44 -5.79 6.17 7.68
CA LYS A 44 -6.98 6.93 8.07
C LYS A 44 -8.25 6.43 7.38
N ALA A 45 -8.20 6.19 6.07
CA ALA A 45 -9.34 5.69 5.30
C ALA A 45 -9.78 4.29 5.74
N LEU A 46 -8.81 3.39 5.94
CA LEU A 46 -9.05 2.01 6.36
C LEU A 46 -9.36 1.87 7.85
N GLY A 47 -9.15 2.91 8.66
CA GLY A 47 -9.36 2.87 10.11
C GLY A 47 -8.30 2.03 10.83
N ILE A 48 -7.07 2.04 10.31
CA ILE A 48 -5.93 1.35 10.92
C ILE A 48 -5.32 2.29 11.97
N HIS A 49 -5.31 1.83 13.22
CA HIS A 49 -4.74 2.56 14.36
C HIS A 49 -3.54 1.80 14.96
N LYS A 50 -2.94 2.35 16.02
CA LYS A 50 -1.72 1.79 16.63
C LYS A 50 -1.93 0.44 17.31
N ASP A 51 -3.17 0.10 17.64
CA ASP A 51 -3.60 -1.19 18.20
C ASP A 51 -3.45 -2.37 17.23
N TYR A 52 -3.28 -2.11 15.93
CA TYR A 52 -2.91 -3.13 14.93
C TYR A 52 -1.42 -3.47 14.93
N ASN A 53 -0.58 -2.75 15.69
CA ASN A 53 0.84 -3.04 15.76
C ASN A 53 1.08 -4.43 16.37
N GLY A 54 1.83 -5.28 15.66
CA GLY A 54 2.05 -6.68 16.05
C GLY A 54 0.88 -7.62 15.79
N ALA A 55 -0.23 -7.14 15.20
CA ALA A 55 -1.33 -8.01 14.78
C ALA A 55 -0.87 -8.96 13.67
N SER A 56 -1.33 -10.21 13.74
CA SER A 56 -1.10 -11.18 12.67
C SER A 56 -1.94 -10.83 11.44
N LEU A 57 -1.31 -10.82 10.27
CA LEU A 57 -1.99 -10.64 8.98
C LEU A 57 -2.69 -11.93 8.49
N ALA A 58 -2.56 -13.03 9.25
CA ALA A 58 -3.31 -14.27 9.05
C ALA A 58 -4.49 -14.40 10.04
N GLY A 59 -4.80 -13.33 10.78
CA GLY A 59 -5.94 -13.27 11.69
C GLY A 59 -7.22 -12.75 11.02
N ASP A 60 -8.14 -12.28 11.84
CA ASP A 60 -9.48 -11.78 11.44
C ASP A 60 -9.62 -10.25 11.48
N LYS A 61 -8.70 -9.54 12.15
CA LYS A 61 -8.74 -8.07 12.28
C LYS A 61 -8.29 -7.33 11.02
N ILE A 62 -7.21 -7.80 10.42
CA ILE A 62 -6.64 -7.28 9.17
C ILE A 62 -5.92 -8.43 8.47
N TRP A 63 -6.17 -8.60 7.18
CA TRP A 63 -5.59 -9.68 6.41
C TRP A 63 -5.36 -9.25 4.96
N PHE A 64 -4.61 -10.07 4.23
CA PHE A 64 -4.50 -9.97 2.78
C PHE A 64 -5.37 -11.03 2.14
N GLU A 65 -6.08 -10.64 1.08
CA GLU A 65 -6.86 -11.55 0.25
C GLU A 65 -6.21 -11.63 -1.15
N ASP A 66 -5.99 -12.84 -1.65
CA ASP A 66 -5.56 -13.05 -3.02
C ASP A 66 -6.77 -13.21 -3.95
N LYS A 67 -7.01 -12.20 -4.78
CA LYS A 67 -8.04 -12.20 -5.83
C LYS A 67 -7.54 -12.76 -7.17
N ASN A 68 -6.35 -13.40 -7.19
CA ASN A 68 -5.67 -13.93 -8.37
C ASN A 68 -5.44 -12.87 -9.48
N ILE A 69 -5.24 -11.61 -9.08
CA ILE A 69 -4.96 -10.49 -9.98
C ILE A 69 -3.55 -10.66 -10.54
N LYS A 70 -3.43 -10.67 -11.88
CA LYS A 70 -2.14 -10.77 -12.56
C LYS A 70 -1.67 -9.39 -13.02
N ILE A 71 -0.55 -8.94 -12.47
CA ILE A 71 0.09 -7.68 -12.84
C ILE A 71 1.36 -8.01 -13.63
N PRO A 72 1.47 -7.64 -14.91
CA PRO A 72 2.69 -7.86 -15.68
C PRO A 72 3.81 -6.99 -15.14
N CYS A 73 5.06 -7.49 -15.18
CA CYS A 73 6.22 -6.72 -14.72
C CYS A 73 6.38 -5.37 -15.44
N SER A 74 5.96 -5.28 -16.71
CA SER A 74 5.96 -4.03 -17.49
C SER A 74 5.04 -2.95 -16.91
N ALA A 75 4.06 -3.32 -16.09
CA ALA A 75 3.16 -2.37 -15.42
C ALA A 75 3.70 -1.91 -14.06
N ILE A 76 4.82 -2.46 -13.58
CA ILE A 76 5.44 -2.13 -12.29
C ILE A 76 6.65 -1.22 -12.54
N GLU A 77 6.60 -0.01 -11.98
CA GLU A 77 7.74 0.89 -11.93
C GLU A 77 8.44 0.78 -10.58
N SER A 78 9.77 0.68 -10.61
CA SER A 78 10.61 0.78 -9.41
C SER A 78 11.35 2.12 -9.37
N GLY A 79 11.48 2.70 -8.19
CA GLY A 79 12.23 3.94 -7.99
C GLY A 79 12.67 4.16 -6.55
N PRO A 80 13.33 5.29 -6.26
CA PRO A 80 13.79 5.61 -4.92
C PRO A 80 12.63 5.75 -3.94
N ARG A 81 12.89 5.43 -2.67
CA ARG A 81 11.94 5.63 -1.57
C ARG A 81 11.78 7.13 -1.29
N ILE A 82 10.59 7.54 -0.84
CA ILE A 82 10.27 8.95 -0.58
C ILE A 82 10.47 9.26 0.90
N GLY A 83 11.13 10.38 1.22
CA GLY A 83 11.31 10.89 2.58
C GLY A 83 12.41 10.19 3.38
N ILE A 84 13.44 9.69 2.68
CA ILE A 84 14.59 9.01 3.31
C ILE A 84 15.93 9.64 2.90
N ASP A 85 15.95 10.94 2.63
CA ASP A 85 17.16 11.65 2.17
C ASP A 85 18.31 11.53 3.18
N TYR A 86 17.98 11.29 4.46
CA TYR A 86 18.94 11.01 5.52
C TYR A 86 19.69 9.67 5.37
N ALA A 87 19.25 8.77 4.49
CA ALA A 87 19.85 7.45 4.27
C ALA A 87 21.05 7.47 3.30
N GLY A 88 21.49 8.65 2.83
CA GLY A 88 22.67 8.78 1.97
C GLY A 88 22.52 8.01 0.65
N GLU A 89 23.51 7.20 0.30
CA GLU A 89 23.50 6.42 -0.94
C GLU A 89 22.33 5.42 -1.02
N ASP A 90 21.88 4.90 0.13
CA ASP A 90 20.74 3.97 0.20
C ASP A 90 19.41 4.65 -0.17
N ALA A 91 19.35 5.98 -0.18
CA ALA A 91 18.17 6.73 -0.62
C ALA A 91 17.88 6.52 -2.12
N LYS A 92 18.92 6.24 -2.91
CA LYS A 92 18.84 6.07 -4.36
C LYS A 92 18.41 4.67 -4.78
N LEU A 93 18.40 3.70 -3.85
CA LEU A 93 18.04 2.31 -4.16
C LEU A 93 16.57 2.19 -4.60
N PRO A 94 16.27 1.37 -5.63
CA PRO A 94 14.95 1.29 -6.27
C PRO A 94 13.94 0.44 -5.47
N TYR A 95 13.78 0.74 -4.18
CA TYR A 95 12.93 -0.01 -3.25
C TYR A 95 11.53 0.58 -3.06
N ARG A 96 11.03 1.32 -4.04
CA ARG A 96 9.63 1.74 -4.15
C ARG A 96 9.05 1.19 -5.44
N PHE A 97 8.03 0.35 -5.30
CA PHE A 97 7.33 -0.26 -6.43
C PHE A 97 5.93 0.38 -6.57
N LEU A 98 5.55 0.71 -7.80
CA LEU A 98 4.25 1.32 -8.12
C LEU A 98 3.66 0.64 -9.36
N VAL A 99 2.37 0.32 -9.32
CA VAL A 99 1.64 -0.15 -10.48
C VAL A 99 1.10 1.07 -11.23
N LYS A 100 1.55 1.27 -12.48
CA LYS A 100 1.12 2.41 -13.32
C LYS A 100 -0.27 2.23 -13.92
N GLU A 101 -0.64 0.99 -14.21
CA GLU A 101 -1.79 0.68 -15.03
C GLU A 101 -2.92 0.02 -14.22
N ILE A 102 -3.90 0.84 -13.87
CA ILE A 102 -5.09 0.47 -13.07
C ILE A 102 -6.16 -0.19 -13.95
N SER A 103 -6.08 -0.04 -15.28
CA SER A 103 -7.02 -0.68 -16.21
C SER A 103 -7.07 -2.21 -16.04
N LEU A 104 -5.97 -2.82 -15.59
CA LEU A 104 -5.86 -4.24 -15.26
C LEU A 104 -6.77 -4.67 -14.10
N LEU A 105 -7.17 -3.74 -13.23
CA LEU A 105 -8.09 -4.02 -12.12
C LEU A 105 -9.56 -3.98 -12.54
N LYS A 106 -9.89 -3.46 -13.74
CA LYS A 106 -11.29 -3.26 -14.17
C LYS A 106 -12.03 -4.57 -14.53
N ASN A 107 -11.31 -5.66 -14.72
CA ASN A 107 -11.86 -6.96 -15.13
C ASN A 107 -12.11 -7.92 -13.96
N HIS A 108 -11.99 -7.43 -12.72
CA HIS A 108 -12.18 -8.24 -11.52
C HIS A 108 -13.39 -7.72 -10.74
N ASP A 109 -14.30 -8.63 -10.38
CA ASP A 109 -15.38 -8.35 -9.45
C ASP A 109 -14.79 -8.28 -8.02
N PHE A 110 -15.00 -7.17 -7.33
CA PHE A 110 -14.51 -6.90 -5.98
C PHE A 110 -15.62 -6.95 -4.93
#